data_AF-A0AAD9L5C8-F1
#
_entry.id   AF-A0AAD9L5C8-F1
#
_cell.length_a   1.000
_cell.length_b   1.000
_cell.length_c   1.000
_cell.angle_alpha   90.00
_cell.angle_beta   90.00
_cell.angle_gamma   90.00
#
_symmetry.space_group_name_H-M   'P 1'
#
loop_
_entity.id
_entity.type
_entity.pdbx_description
1 polymer ?
#
loop_
_entity_poly.entity_id
_entity_poly.type
_entity_poly.pdbx_seq_one_letter_code
_entity_poly.pdbx_strand_id
1 'polypeptide(L)'
;MAPLPTSRKTKQRYSDSLSWDAKTRYLHKIGLVGGRDPYEIASKDWSNDKSRWPELDYFDVVNYLVYSLSHYTMTEMRSYKSLDSYSYFVHGWVHDVSDIVIDKLHLMTARVNHSLRLRETPSRPWVITEQDGKIIAAHCNCMAGLAESCSHVGALLFAIEAAVKIRNSATVTQSKAYWLMHSGVN
;
A
#
# COMPACT_ATOMS: atom_id res chain seq x y z
N MET A 1 3.02 -46.59 -22.24
CA MET A 1 3.34 -45.16 -22.44
C MET A 1 2.96 -44.43 -21.16
N ALA A 2 3.94 -44.05 -20.34
CA ALA A 2 3.70 -43.29 -19.12
C ALA A 2 3.29 -41.84 -19.48
N PRO A 3 2.29 -41.24 -18.82
CA PRO A 3 1.94 -39.86 -19.06
C PRO A 3 3.07 -38.93 -18.58
N LEU A 4 3.47 -38.00 -19.45
CA LEU A 4 4.44 -36.96 -19.14
C LEU A 4 3.95 -36.09 -17.96
N PRO A 5 4.82 -35.69 -17.03
CA PRO A 5 4.44 -34.84 -15.92
C PRO A 5 3.97 -33.48 -16.47
N THR A 6 2.74 -33.12 -16.12
CA THR A 6 2.15 -31.80 -16.39
C THR A 6 3.08 -30.72 -15.85
N SER A 7 3.63 -29.90 -16.75
CA SER A 7 4.43 -28.72 -16.44
C SER A 7 3.72 -27.87 -15.39
N ARG A 8 4.31 -27.81 -14.19
CA ARG A 8 3.91 -26.91 -13.11
C ARG A 8 4.21 -25.50 -13.61
N LYS A 9 3.19 -24.76 -14.07
CA LYS A 9 3.34 -23.37 -14.52
C LYS A 9 4.08 -22.56 -13.45
N THR A 10 5.35 -22.25 -13.70
CA THR A 10 6.15 -21.39 -12.84
C THR A 10 5.47 -20.03 -12.81
N LYS A 11 5.06 -19.56 -11.63
CA LYS A 11 4.44 -18.25 -11.45
C LYS A 11 5.42 -17.19 -11.95
N GLN A 12 5.11 -16.56 -13.08
CA GLN A 12 5.96 -15.48 -13.62
C GLN A 12 6.02 -14.34 -12.61
N ARG A 13 7.22 -13.79 -12.40
CA ARG A 13 7.43 -12.64 -11.51
C ARG A 13 6.80 -11.41 -12.14
N TYR A 14 6.21 -10.55 -11.31
CA TYR A 14 5.62 -9.31 -11.79
C TYR A 14 6.65 -8.42 -12.50
N SER A 15 7.88 -8.38 -11.98
CA SER A 15 8.99 -7.62 -12.57
C SER A 15 9.34 -8.03 -14.01
N ASP A 16 9.06 -9.27 -14.42
CA ASP A 16 9.32 -9.75 -15.78
C ASP A 16 8.25 -9.32 -16.78
N SER A 17 7.07 -8.88 -16.30
CA SER A 17 6.00 -8.34 -17.14
C SER A 17 6.17 -6.85 -17.48
N LEU A 18 7.12 -6.17 -16.82
CA LEU A 18 7.37 -4.75 -16.97
C LEU A 18 8.33 -4.44 -18.12
N SER A 19 8.17 -3.27 -18.75
CA SER A 19 9.16 -2.73 -19.68
C SER A 19 10.50 -2.49 -18.97
N TRP A 20 11.60 -2.46 -19.73
CA TRP A 20 12.95 -2.35 -19.15
C TRP A 20 13.14 -1.13 -18.23
N ASP A 21 12.60 0.03 -18.61
CA ASP A 21 12.61 1.24 -17.78
C ASP A 21 11.83 1.05 -16.48
N ALA A 22 10.58 0.58 -16.59
CA ALA A 22 9.71 0.33 -15.45
C ALA A 22 10.29 -0.74 -14.51
N LYS A 23 10.91 -1.79 -15.06
CA LYS A 23 11.58 -2.85 -14.31
C LYS A 23 12.75 -2.30 -13.51
N THR A 24 13.57 -1.44 -14.10
CA THR A 24 14.70 -0.79 -13.40
C THR A 24 14.21 0.04 -12.21
N ARG A 25 13.17 0.87 -12.40
CA ARG A 25 12.57 1.66 -11.31
C ARG A 25 11.93 0.79 -10.24
N TYR A 26 11.24 -0.28 -10.65
CA TYR A 26 10.63 -1.24 -9.74
C TYR A 26 11.68 -1.93 -8.86
N LEU A 27 12.78 -2.39 -9.45
CA LEU A 27 13.89 -3.02 -8.73
C LEU A 27 14.60 -2.04 -7.78
N HIS A 28 14.78 -0.78 -8.18
CA HIS A 28 15.33 0.25 -7.30
C HIS A 28 14.47 0.43 -6.03
N LYS A 29 13.14 0.48 -6.18
CA LYS A 29 12.22 0.57 -5.04
C LYS A 29 12.25 -0.66 -4.14
N ILE A 30 12.30 -1.86 -4.73
CA ILE A 30 12.45 -3.10 -3.96
C ILE A 30 13.79 -3.13 -3.22
N GLY A 31 14.84 -2.54 -3.78
CA GLY A 31 16.13 -2.38 -3.14
C GLY A 31 16.05 -1.64 -1.79
N LEU A 32 15.11 -0.68 -1.66
CA LEU A 32 14.90 0.07 -0.40
C LEU A 32 14.38 -0.81 0.74
N VAL A 33 13.67 -1.90 0.41
CA VAL A 33 13.10 -2.85 1.38
C VAL A 33 13.86 -4.19 1.39
N GLY A 34 15.18 -4.12 1.22
CA GLY A 34 16.07 -5.28 1.34
C GLY A 34 15.82 -6.37 0.29
N GLY A 35 15.27 -6.03 -0.87
CA GLY A 35 15.04 -7.01 -1.94
C GLY A 35 13.71 -7.78 -1.83
N ARG A 36 12.86 -7.48 -0.85
CA ARG A 36 11.59 -8.21 -0.65
C ARG A 36 10.49 -7.66 -1.57
N ASP A 37 10.09 -8.45 -2.56
CA ASP A 37 9.01 -8.08 -3.48
C ASP A 37 7.63 -8.18 -2.80
N PRO A 38 6.86 -7.08 -2.69
CA PRO A 38 5.55 -7.07 -2.04
C PRO A 38 4.52 -8.04 -2.65
N TYR A 39 4.67 -8.43 -3.91
CA TYR A 39 3.81 -9.40 -4.59
C TYR A 39 4.19 -10.86 -4.33
N GLU A 40 5.41 -11.10 -3.83
CA GLU A 40 5.93 -12.43 -3.49
C GLU A 40 5.86 -12.74 -1.99
N ILE A 41 5.76 -11.73 -1.12
CA ILE A 41 5.62 -11.91 0.34
C ILE A 41 4.35 -12.71 0.66
N ALA A 42 4.48 -13.73 1.51
CA ALA A 42 3.37 -14.57 1.92
C ALA A 42 2.41 -13.79 2.83
N SER A 43 1.10 -14.04 2.69
CA SER A 43 0.05 -13.38 3.48
C SER A 43 0.21 -13.48 5.01
N LYS A 44 1.02 -14.43 5.50
CA LYS A 44 1.31 -14.63 6.93
C LYS A 44 2.32 -13.64 7.51
N ASP A 45 3.19 -13.09 6.65
CA ASP A 45 4.24 -12.16 7.08
C ASP A 45 3.71 -10.72 7.17
N TRP A 46 2.52 -10.51 6.61
CA TRP A 46 1.78 -9.26 6.68
C TRP A 46 1.03 -9.17 8.00
N SER A 47 1.06 -7.98 8.60
CA SER A 47 0.28 -7.65 9.78
C SER A 47 -0.82 -6.65 9.44
N ASN A 48 -1.87 -6.65 10.25
CA ASN A 48 -2.99 -5.71 10.15
C ASN A 48 -3.09 -4.84 11.41
N ASP A 49 -2.01 -4.76 12.16
CA ASP A 49 -1.96 -4.04 13.43
C ASP A 49 -1.79 -2.53 13.20
N LYS A 50 -2.93 -1.83 13.22
CA LYS A 50 -3.03 -0.38 13.04
C LYS A 50 -2.24 0.44 14.07
N SER A 51 -1.90 -0.15 15.22
CA SER A 51 -1.10 0.56 16.23
C SER A 51 0.32 0.87 15.74
N ARG A 52 0.84 0.05 14.82
CA ARG A 52 2.20 0.19 14.26
C ARG A 52 2.25 0.97 12.96
N TRP A 53 1.14 1.53 12.51
CA TRP A 53 1.11 2.28 11.25
C TRP A 53 1.87 3.61 11.37
N PRO A 54 2.50 4.09 10.28
CA PRO A 54 3.27 5.34 10.28
C PRO A 54 2.39 6.55 10.65
N GLU A 55 2.98 7.60 11.18
CA GLU A 55 2.27 8.86 11.51
C GLU A 55 2.04 9.69 10.24
N LEU A 56 1.21 9.17 9.33
CA LEU A 56 0.90 9.83 8.07
C LEU A 56 -0.22 10.87 8.23
N ASP A 57 0.06 12.13 7.88
CA ASP A 57 -0.96 13.19 7.86
C ASP A 57 -1.46 13.50 6.42
N TYR A 58 -2.59 14.18 6.34
CA TYR A 58 -3.18 14.66 5.09
C TYR A 58 -2.17 15.50 4.28
N PHE A 59 -1.38 16.34 4.94
CA PHE A 59 -0.38 17.16 4.28
C PHE A 59 0.68 16.30 3.57
N ASP A 60 1.15 15.22 4.20
CA ASP A 60 2.13 14.31 3.60
C ASP A 60 1.57 13.60 2.36
N VAL A 61 0.30 13.17 2.43
CA VAL A 61 -0.39 12.55 1.30
C VAL A 61 -0.51 13.51 0.12
N VAL A 62 -0.97 14.74 0.37
CA VAL A 62 -1.07 15.77 -0.68
C VAL A 62 0.30 16.13 -1.22
N ASN A 63 1.30 16.25 -0.33
CA ASN A 63 2.65 16.59 -0.74
C ASN A 63 3.24 15.54 -1.68
N TYR A 64 3.05 14.26 -1.35
CA TYR A 64 3.44 13.17 -2.22
C TYR A 64 2.66 13.17 -3.54
N LEU A 65 1.34 13.26 -3.51
CA LEU A 65 0.53 13.14 -4.73
C LEU A 65 0.68 14.33 -5.69
N VAL A 66 0.83 15.55 -5.17
CA VAL A 66 0.81 16.79 -5.98
C VAL A 66 2.23 17.27 -6.31
N TYR A 67 3.12 17.27 -5.32
CA TYR A 67 4.45 17.87 -5.43
C TYR A 67 5.56 16.84 -5.68
N SER A 68 5.29 15.53 -5.68
CA SER A 68 6.31 14.58 -6.12
C SER A 68 6.67 14.81 -7.57
N LEU A 69 7.97 14.67 -7.84
CA LEU A 69 8.50 14.79 -9.19
C LEU A 69 8.04 13.61 -10.03
N SER A 70 7.50 13.90 -11.21
CA SER A 70 7.26 12.90 -12.24
C SER A 70 8.61 12.35 -12.69
N HIS A 71 8.80 11.02 -12.57
CA HIS A 71 10.03 10.36 -13.00
C HIS A 71 10.33 10.52 -14.51
N TYR A 72 9.31 10.82 -15.33
CA TYR A 72 9.46 10.95 -16.78
C TYR A 72 9.88 12.35 -17.21
N THR A 73 9.40 13.38 -16.51
CA THR A 73 9.60 14.77 -16.91
C THR A 73 10.50 15.54 -15.95
N MET A 74 10.83 14.96 -14.79
CA MET A 74 11.52 15.62 -13.67
C MET A 74 10.85 16.93 -13.23
N THR A 75 9.57 17.10 -13.55
CA THR A 75 8.74 18.23 -13.15
C THR A 75 7.74 17.77 -12.09
N GLU A 76 7.28 18.69 -11.24
CA GLU A 76 6.15 18.43 -10.34
C GLU A 76 5.01 17.78 -11.12
N MET A 77 4.49 16.68 -10.59
CA MET A 77 3.47 15.91 -11.27
C MET A 77 2.13 16.66 -11.34
N ARG A 78 1.88 17.57 -10.38
CA ARG A 78 0.65 18.37 -10.26
C ARG A 78 -0.60 17.54 -10.49
N SER A 79 -0.61 16.33 -9.92
CA SER A 79 -1.64 15.33 -10.16
C SER A 79 -2.87 15.62 -9.30
N TYR A 80 -3.52 16.76 -9.52
CA TYR A 80 -4.76 17.12 -8.80
C TYR A 80 -5.86 16.07 -8.99
N LYS A 81 -5.88 15.38 -10.14
CA LYS A 81 -6.77 14.24 -10.39
C LYS A 81 -6.51 13.04 -9.49
N SER A 82 -5.31 12.89 -8.93
CA SER A 82 -5.06 11.86 -7.93
C SER A 82 -5.73 12.18 -6.59
N LEU A 83 -6.09 13.44 -6.32
CA LEU A 83 -6.90 13.79 -5.14
C LEU A 83 -8.33 13.23 -5.24
N ASP A 84 -8.83 13.00 -6.46
CA ASP A 84 -10.10 12.26 -6.67
C ASP A 84 -10.02 10.82 -6.12
N SER A 85 -8.83 10.29 -5.82
CA SER A 85 -8.68 9.01 -5.13
C SER A 85 -9.27 9.00 -3.72
N TYR A 86 -9.46 10.16 -3.10
CA TYR A 86 -10.20 10.28 -1.86
C TYR A 86 -11.61 9.69 -2.00
N SER A 87 -12.25 9.85 -3.17
CA SER A 87 -13.56 9.23 -3.44
C SER A 87 -13.50 7.70 -3.38
N TYR A 88 -12.41 7.05 -3.81
CA TYR A 88 -12.27 5.60 -3.75
C TYR A 88 -12.21 5.12 -2.30
N PHE A 89 -11.54 5.88 -1.45
CA PHE A 89 -11.54 5.64 -0.01
C PHE A 89 -12.95 5.84 0.59
N VAL A 90 -13.61 6.96 0.30
CA VAL A 90 -14.97 7.27 0.79
C VAL A 90 -16.00 6.24 0.32
N HIS A 91 -15.88 5.73 -0.90
CA HIS A 91 -16.74 4.68 -1.44
C HIS A 91 -16.41 3.27 -0.91
N GLY A 92 -15.42 3.15 -0.02
CA GLY A 92 -15.07 1.88 0.63
C GLY A 92 -14.44 0.87 -0.32
N TRP A 93 -13.74 1.33 -1.36
CA TRP A 93 -13.11 0.45 -2.35
C TRP A 93 -11.72 -0.05 -1.95
N VAL A 94 -11.22 0.37 -0.78
CA VAL A 94 -9.96 -0.07 -0.20
C VAL A 94 -10.24 -1.19 0.81
N HIS A 95 -9.61 -2.32 0.61
CA HIS A 95 -9.75 -3.52 1.43
C HIS A 95 -8.39 -4.08 1.82
N ASP A 96 -8.36 -4.81 2.94
CA ASP A 96 -7.18 -5.56 3.43
C ASP A 96 -5.89 -4.74 3.41
N VAL A 97 -5.91 -3.59 4.07
CA VAL A 97 -4.69 -2.83 4.30
C VAL A 97 -3.82 -3.60 5.28
N SER A 98 -2.62 -3.94 4.84
CA SER A 98 -1.64 -4.67 5.61
C SER A 98 -0.29 -3.97 5.61
N ASP A 99 0.47 -4.15 6.68
CA ASP A 99 1.80 -3.58 6.87
C ASP A 99 2.85 -4.66 7.17
N ILE A 100 4.07 -4.39 6.75
CA ILE A 100 5.27 -5.10 7.17
C ILE A 100 6.38 -4.08 7.38
N VAL A 101 7.13 -4.22 8.47
CA VAL A 101 8.27 -3.34 8.77
C VAL A 101 9.55 -4.04 8.32
N ILE A 102 10.31 -3.39 7.45
CA ILE A 102 11.58 -3.87 6.91
C ILE A 102 12.60 -2.76 7.07
N ASP A 103 13.67 -3.00 7.84
CA ASP A 103 14.76 -2.04 8.06
C ASP A 103 14.29 -0.61 8.46
N LYS A 104 13.27 -0.56 9.34
CA LYS A 104 12.60 0.67 9.84
C LYS A 104 11.68 1.38 8.83
N LEU A 105 11.53 0.83 7.63
CA LEU A 105 10.55 1.28 6.65
C LEU A 105 9.27 0.45 6.75
N HIS A 106 8.13 1.11 6.64
CA HIS A 106 6.82 0.49 6.55
C HIS A 106 6.50 0.25 5.09
N LEU A 107 6.48 -1.02 4.70
CA LEU A 107 5.91 -1.46 3.44
C LEU A 107 4.44 -1.78 3.70
N MET A 108 3.54 -1.04 3.06
CA MET A 108 2.10 -1.23 3.21
C MET A 108 1.47 -1.58 1.87
N THR A 109 0.47 -2.46 1.89
CA THR A 109 -0.27 -2.87 0.69
C THR A 109 -1.77 -2.93 0.99
N ALA A 110 -2.58 -2.86 -0.07
CA ALA A 110 -4.02 -3.07 0.02
C ALA A 110 -4.57 -3.69 -1.26
N ARG A 111 -5.85 -4.07 -1.22
CA ARG A 111 -6.66 -4.40 -2.39
C ARG A 111 -7.58 -3.22 -2.69
N VAL A 112 -7.47 -2.63 -3.89
CA VAL A 112 -8.28 -1.49 -4.30
C VAL A 112 -9.09 -1.85 -5.54
N ASN A 113 -10.41 -1.73 -5.44
CA ASN A 113 -11.30 -1.99 -6.56
C ASN A 113 -11.21 -0.89 -7.63
N HIS A 114 -11.40 -1.29 -8.89
CA HIS A 114 -11.51 -0.36 -9.99
C HIS A 114 -12.90 0.25 -10.06
N SER A 115 -12.99 1.58 -10.00
CA SER A 115 -14.25 2.35 -10.07
C SER A 115 -15.13 2.00 -11.27
N LEU A 116 -14.52 1.78 -12.44
CA LEU A 116 -15.21 1.57 -13.71
C LEU A 116 -15.41 0.08 -14.04
N ARG A 117 -14.76 -0.83 -13.31
CA ARG A 117 -14.70 -2.26 -13.64
C ARG A 117 -14.73 -3.14 -12.40
N LEU A 118 -15.90 -3.20 -11.76
CA LEU A 118 -16.13 -3.98 -10.55
C LEU A 118 -15.89 -5.50 -10.69
N ARG A 119 -15.89 -6.03 -11.93
CA ARG A 119 -15.61 -7.45 -12.23
C ARG A 119 -14.13 -7.74 -12.47
N GLU A 120 -13.30 -6.70 -12.60
CA GLU A 120 -11.87 -6.84 -12.79
C GLU A 120 -11.18 -7.16 -11.48
N THR A 121 -10.07 -7.90 -11.53
CA THR A 121 -9.29 -8.22 -10.34
C THR A 121 -8.83 -6.93 -9.66
N PRO A 122 -9.03 -6.78 -8.34
CA PRO A 122 -8.62 -5.58 -7.62
C PRO A 122 -7.13 -5.30 -7.81
N SER A 123 -6.80 -4.03 -7.98
CA SER A 123 -5.41 -3.59 -8.00
C SER A 123 -4.78 -3.79 -6.62
N ARG A 124 -3.49 -4.09 -6.61
CA ARG A 124 -2.68 -4.26 -5.41
C ARG A 124 -1.61 -3.17 -5.35
N PRO A 125 -1.98 -1.94 -4.97
CA PRO A 125 -0.99 -0.91 -4.69
C PRO A 125 -0.18 -1.28 -3.45
N TRP A 126 1.05 -0.78 -3.43
CA TRP A 126 1.88 -0.78 -2.25
C TRP A 126 2.65 0.53 -2.14
N VAL A 127 2.97 0.90 -0.91
CA VAL A 127 3.68 2.13 -0.55
C VAL A 127 4.78 1.81 0.45
N ILE A 128 5.87 2.54 0.38
CA ILE A 128 6.98 2.50 1.32
C ILE A 128 7.01 3.85 2.03
N THR A 129 6.87 3.83 3.34
CA THR A 129 6.87 5.02 4.18
C THR A 129 7.82 4.87 5.35
N GLU A 130 8.33 5.97 5.86
CA GLU A 130 9.01 6.03 7.16
C GLU A 130 7.97 6.07 8.28
N GLN A 131 8.41 5.79 9.51
CA GLN A 131 7.54 5.87 10.70
C GLN A 131 6.98 7.29 10.90
N ASP A 132 7.73 8.31 10.49
CA ASP A 132 7.39 9.74 10.62
C ASP A 132 6.40 10.24 9.55
N GLY A 133 5.79 9.35 8.76
CA GLY A 133 4.80 9.72 7.73
C GLY A 133 5.38 10.07 6.36
N LYS A 134 6.71 10.19 6.23
CA LYS A 134 7.35 10.47 4.94
C LYS A 134 7.16 9.30 3.96
N ILE A 135 6.53 9.58 2.82
CA ILE A 135 6.35 8.60 1.74
C ILE A 135 7.60 8.61 0.84
N ILE A 136 8.30 7.47 0.75
CA ILE A 136 9.53 7.34 -0.05
C ILE A 136 9.18 6.93 -1.48
N ALA A 137 8.33 5.92 -1.62
CA ALA A 137 8.05 5.33 -2.92
C ALA A 137 6.68 4.63 -2.92
N ALA A 138 6.07 4.56 -4.10
CA ALA A 138 4.84 3.83 -4.30
C ALA A 138 4.86 3.07 -5.62
N HIS A 139 3.97 2.09 -5.71
CA HIS A 139 3.73 1.39 -6.95
C HIS A 139 2.34 0.77 -6.98
N CYS A 140 1.83 0.57 -8.18
CA CYS A 140 0.60 -0.15 -8.40
C CYS A 140 0.68 -0.93 -9.71
N ASN A 141 0.02 -2.08 -9.74
CA ASN A 141 -0.06 -2.96 -10.91
C ASN A 141 -1.06 -2.50 -11.97
N CYS A 142 -1.73 -1.35 -11.78
CA CYS A 142 -2.60 -0.77 -12.80
C CYS A 142 -1.78 -0.08 -13.91
N MET A 143 -2.39 0.13 -15.08
CA MET A 143 -1.72 0.78 -16.22
C MET A 143 -1.15 2.18 -15.90
N ALA A 144 -1.81 2.94 -15.02
CA ALA A 144 -1.35 4.25 -14.55
C ALA A 144 -0.34 4.16 -13.38
N GLY A 145 -0.17 2.99 -12.77
CA GLY A 145 0.66 2.77 -11.58
C GLY A 145 2.17 2.84 -11.85
N LEU A 146 2.56 2.87 -13.12
CA LEU A 146 3.93 3.13 -13.55
C LEU A 146 4.40 4.55 -13.20
N ALA A 147 3.47 5.51 -13.07
CA ALA A 147 3.74 6.89 -12.65
C ALA A 147 3.66 7.08 -11.12
N GLU A 148 3.41 6.01 -10.35
CA GLU A 148 3.46 5.98 -8.88
C GLU A 148 2.38 6.81 -8.15
N SER A 149 1.58 7.60 -8.86
CA SER A 149 0.55 8.50 -8.32
C SER A 149 -0.88 8.14 -8.77
N CYS A 150 -1.11 6.88 -9.15
CA CYS A 150 -2.43 6.48 -9.61
C CYS A 150 -3.48 6.58 -8.49
N SER A 151 -4.75 6.58 -8.87
CA SER A 151 -5.85 6.68 -7.91
C SER A 151 -5.84 5.56 -6.86
N HIS A 152 -5.34 4.36 -7.19
CA HIS A 152 -5.22 3.27 -6.22
C HIS A 152 -4.15 3.53 -5.15
N VAL A 153 -3.03 4.18 -5.52
CA VAL A 153 -2.00 4.58 -4.56
C VAL A 153 -2.53 5.66 -3.64
N GLY A 154 -3.18 6.69 -4.20
CA GLY A 154 -3.79 7.74 -3.38
C GLY A 154 -4.86 7.20 -2.44
N ALA A 155 -5.70 6.26 -2.89
CA ALA A 155 -6.72 5.63 -2.05
C ALA A 155 -6.10 4.84 -0.88
N LEU A 156 -4.98 4.13 -1.11
CA LEU A 156 -4.23 3.46 -0.05
C LEU A 156 -3.66 4.48 0.95
N LEU A 157 -3.05 5.56 0.48
CA LEU A 157 -2.51 6.61 1.34
C LEU A 157 -3.60 7.27 2.21
N PHE A 158 -4.75 7.60 1.64
CA PHE A 158 -5.90 8.13 2.40
C PHE A 158 -6.45 7.12 3.40
N ALA A 159 -6.45 5.81 3.08
CA ALA A 159 -6.87 4.78 4.03
C ALA A 159 -5.93 4.67 5.23
N ILE A 160 -4.61 4.84 5.02
CA ILE A 160 -3.62 4.85 6.09
C ILE A 160 -3.81 6.10 6.95
N GLU A 161 -3.88 7.27 6.33
CA GLU A 161 -4.09 8.55 7.01
C GLU A 161 -5.36 8.55 7.88
N ALA A 162 -6.48 8.05 7.34
CA ALA A 162 -7.73 8.00 8.08
C ALA A 162 -7.65 7.04 9.27
N ALA A 163 -6.99 5.90 9.12
CA ALA A 163 -6.78 4.97 10.23
C ALA A 163 -5.88 5.55 11.33
N VAL A 164 -4.85 6.31 10.95
CA VAL A 164 -3.97 7.02 11.88
C VAL A 164 -4.74 8.13 12.61
N LYS A 165 -5.57 8.89 11.90
CA LYS A 165 -6.47 9.89 12.52
C LYS A 165 -7.43 9.26 13.51
N ILE A 166 -8.05 8.13 13.17
CA ILE A 166 -8.95 7.40 14.08
C ILE A 166 -8.16 6.90 15.31
N ARG A 167 -6.96 6.35 15.11
CA ARG A 167 -6.08 5.91 16.20
C ARG A 167 -5.75 7.05 17.16
N ASN A 168 -5.35 8.21 16.62
CA ASN A 168 -4.96 9.37 17.42
C ASN A 168 -6.16 10.06 18.07
N SER A 169 -7.36 9.91 17.49
CA SER A 169 -8.62 10.41 18.05
C SER A 169 -9.31 9.42 19.00
N ALA A 170 -8.75 8.22 19.19
CA ALA A 170 -9.37 7.19 20.00
C ALA A 170 -9.37 7.58 21.48
N THR A 171 -10.57 7.71 22.06
CA THR A 171 -10.77 8.06 23.47
C THR A 171 -10.65 6.83 24.38
N VAL A 172 -10.43 7.04 25.68
CA VAL A 172 -10.25 6.00 26.72
C VAL A 172 -11.36 4.93 26.74
N THR A 173 -12.55 5.24 26.22
CA THR A 173 -13.71 4.34 26.10
C THR A 173 -13.60 3.31 24.96
N GLN A 174 -12.70 3.51 23.99
CA GLN A 174 -12.47 2.61 22.86
C GLN A 174 -11.31 1.62 23.13
N SER A 175 -10.52 1.86 24.18
CA SER A 175 -9.51 0.94 24.67
C SER A 175 -10.15 -0.20 25.45
N LYS A 176 -9.52 -1.38 25.47
CA LYS A 176 -9.96 -2.48 26.35
C LYS A 176 -9.99 -1.93 27.78
N ALA A 177 -11.13 -2.02 28.45
CA ALA A 177 -11.33 -1.40 29.77
C ALA A 177 -10.36 -2.02 30.79
N TYR A 178 -9.22 -1.35 30.98
CA TYR A 178 -8.15 -1.80 31.87
C TYR A 178 -8.53 -1.65 33.35
N TRP A 179 -9.62 -0.94 33.64
CA TRP A 179 -10.23 -0.81 34.97
C TRP A 179 -11.17 -1.96 35.33
N LEU A 180 -11.47 -2.90 34.41
CA LEU A 180 -12.17 -4.12 34.77
C LEU A 180 -11.18 -5.02 35.53
N MET A 181 -11.33 -5.07 36.85
CA MET A 181 -10.65 -6.03 37.72
C MET A 181 -10.82 -7.45 37.16
N HIS A 182 -9.72 -8.20 37.09
CA HIS A 182 -9.70 -9.61 36.69
C HIS A 182 -10.78 -10.38 37.49
N SER A 183 -11.74 -10.96 36.78
CA SER A 183 -12.75 -11.82 37.39
C SER A 183 -12.02 -12.93 38.13
N GLY A 184 -12.18 -12.96 39.46
CA GLY A 184 -11.56 -13.95 40.33
C GLY A 184 -11.91 -15.35 39.84
N VAL A 185 -10.89 -16.10 39.42
CA VAL A 185 -11.00 -17.53 39.17
C VAL A 185 -10.92 -18.21 40.53
N ASN A 186 -12.07 -18.72 40.99
CA ASN A 186 -12.15 -19.74 42.05
C ASN A 186 -11.73 -21.09 41.48
#